data_AF-A0A8J7BFA2-F1
#
_entry.id   AF-A0A8J7BFA2-F1
#
_cell.length_a   1.000
_cell.length_b   1.000
_cell.length_c   1.000
_cell.angle_alpha   90.00
_cell.angle_beta   90.00
_cell.angle_gamma   90.00
#
_symmetry.space_group_name_H-M   'P 1'
#
loop_
_entity.id
_entity.type
_entity.pdbx_description
1 polymer ?
#
loop_
_entity_poly.entity_id
_entity_poly.type
_entity_poly.pdbx_seq_one_letter_code
_entity_poly.pdbx_strand_id
1 'polypeptide(L)'
;MADAAPVAVTGYHDLVRWGPIIAGLVVAIATQLVLTALGAAVGLTNIAGSDAAQSNAGDVGTAVGIWSIISLLIALFLGGYVTSRACGPMNRKTALLNGAILWATTLAVSAWLLSSGVAGAFGLVAQGADAVVNQVPTDALPNAADPNVSQEQAQNIAGNAAKVGWSFALGSLLGLVASLAGAATGARSPRTYGAPPR
;
A
#
# COMPACT_ATOMS: atom_id res chain seq x y z
N MET A 1 19.07 19.10 -55.79
CA MET A 1 18.91 19.21 -54.33
C MET A 1 18.10 18.00 -53.89
N ALA A 2 18.70 17.05 -53.19
CA ALA A 2 17.97 15.89 -52.67
C ALA A 2 17.32 16.30 -51.34
N ASP A 3 16.00 16.15 -51.25
CA ASP A 3 15.25 16.29 -50.00
C ASP A 3 15.73 15.24 -49.00
N ALA A 4 16.33 15.68 -47.90
CA ALA A 4 16.66 14.81 -46.78
C ALA A 4 15.34 14.40 -46.11
N ALA A 5 15.00 13.11 -46.20
CA ALA A 5 13.86 12.57 -45.46
C ALA A 5 14.03 12.86 -43.96
N PRO A 6 12.98 13.33 -43.26
CA PRO A 6 13.09 13.60 -41.83
C PRO A 6 13.47 12.31 -41.10
N VAL A 7 14.62 12.32 -40.43
CA VAL A 7 15.05 11.24 -39.55
C VAL A 7 14.01 11.17 -38.43
N ALA A 8 13.24 10.08 -38.38
CA ALA A 8 12.30 9.84 -37.31
C ALA A 8 13.10 9.77 -35.99
N VAL A 9 13.06 10.83 -35.20
CA VAL A 9 13.57 10.82 -33.84
C VAL A 9 12.66 9.88 -33.07
N THR A 10 13.10 8.64 -32.86
CA THR A 10 12.50 7.74 -31.88
C THR A 10 12.66 8.40 -30.52
N GLY A 11 11.66 9.15 -30.11
CA GLY A 11 11.64 9.81 -28.81
C GLY A 11 11.84 8.76 -27.73
N TYR A 12 12.89 8.92 -26.94
CA TYR A 12 13.08 8.11 -25.74
C TYR A 12 11.91 8.42 -24.80
N HIS A 13 11.05 7.44 -24.56
CA HIS A 13 9.93 7.58 -23.65
C HIS A 13 10.25 6.81 -22.38
N ASP A 14 10.41 7.54 -21.27
CA ASP A 14 10.56 6.91 -19.96
C ASP A 14 9.36 6.02 -19.67
N LEU A 15 9.65 4.76 -19.37
CA LEU A 15 8.64 3.77 -19.00
C LEU A 15 8.08 4.03 -17.60
N VAL A 16 8.83 4.75 -16.76
CA VAL A 16 8.47 5.09 -15.38
C VAL A 16 8.08 6.55 -15.31
N ARG A 17 6.85 6.83 -14.85
CA ARG A 17 6.29 8.18 -14.78
C ARG A 17 6.08 8.60 -13.33
N TRP A 18 7.05 9.31 -12.77
CA TRP A 18 7.05 9.71 -11.36
C TRP A 18 5.87 10.61 -10.97
N GLY A 19 5.49 11.61 -11.78
CA GLY A 19 4.34 12.48 -11.46
C GLY A 19 3.05 11.69 -11.19
N PRO A 20 2.62 10.81 -12.12
CA PRO A 20 1.50 9.90 -11.91
C PRO A 20 1.66 8.94 -10.71
N ILE A 21 2.86 8.41 -10.47
CA ILE A 21 3.12 7.55 -9.30
C ILE A 21 2.87 8.31 -7.99
N ILE A 22 3.35 9.55 -7.88
CA ILE A 22 3.11 10.38 -6.69
C ILE A 22 1.63 10.71 -6.53
N ALA A 23 0.92 11.01 -7.63
CA ALA A 23 -0.53 11.23 -7.57
C ALA A 23 -1.28 9.98 -7.07
N GLY A 24 -0.94 8.80 -7.59
CA GLY A 24 -1.51 7.53 -7.11
C GLY A 24 -1.17 7.23 -5.66
N LEU A 25 0.05 7.55 -5.21
CA LEU A 25 0.47 7.39 -3.81
C LEU A 25 -0.38 8.25 -2.87
N VAL A 26 -0.60 9.52 -3.21
CA VAL A 26 -1.44 10.42 -2.42
C VAL A 26 -2.88 9.91 -2.36
N VAL A 27 -3.44 9.41 -3.47
CA VAL A 27 -4.79 8.83 -3.49
C VAL A 27 -4.88 7.57 -2.65
N ALA A 28 -3.87 6.70 -2.70
CA ALA A 28 -3.81 5.50 -1.86
C ALA A 28 -3.82 5.89 -0.37
N ILE A 29 -2.98 6.84 0.04
CA ILE A 29 -2.92 7.32 1.43
C ILE A 29 -4.27 7.92 1.86
N ALA A 30 -4.86 8.81 1.06
CA ALA A 30 -6.14 9.43 1.37
C ALA A 30 -7.27 8.40 1.50
N THR A 31 -7.33 7.43 0.58
CA THR A 31 -8.31 6.34 0.61
C THR A 31 -8.14 5.49 1.86
N GLN A 32 -6.90 5.16 2.21
CA GLN A 32 -6.60 4.39 3.41
C GLN A 32 -7.09 5.11 4.67
N LEU A 33 -6.79 6.40 4.82
CA LEU A 33 -7.22 7.20 5.98
C LEU A 33 -8.74 7.22 6.14
N VAL A 34 -9.48 7.41 5.03
CA VAL A 34 -10.95 7.42 5.03
C VAL A 34 -11.51 6.06 5.43
N LEU A 35 -10.98 4.96 4.88
CA LEU A 35 -11.47 3.61 5.20
C LEU A 35 -11.11 3.17 6.62
N THR A 36 -9.96 3.60 7.14
CA THR A 36 -9.59 3.39 8.55
C THR A 36 -10.56 4.14 9.46
N ALA A 37 -10.84 5.42 9.20
CA ALA A 37 -11.79 6.19 9.98
C ALA A 37 -13.21 5.59 9.93
N LEU A 38 -13.63 5.09 8.76
CA LEU A 38 -14.90 4.39 8.59
C LEU A 38 -14.97 3.11 9.43
N GLY A 39 -13.93 2.26 9.38
CA GLY A 39 -13.87 1.03 10.16
C GLY A 39 -13.90 1.30 11.66
N ALA A 40 -13.17 2.32 12.11
CA ALA A 40 -13.20 2.76 13.49
C ALA A 40 -14.61 3.23 13.90
N ALA A 41 -15.23 4.11 13.12
CA ALA A 41 -16.58 4.62 13.40
C ALA A 41 -17.62 3.50 13.50
N VAL A 42 -17.58 2.53 12.59
CA VAL A 42 -18.45 1.34 12.63
C VAL A 42 -18.18 0.48 13.86
N GLY A 43 -16.90 0.22 14.18
CA GLY A 43 -16.51 -0.55 15.37
C GLY A 43 -16.97 0.11 16.67
N LEU A 44 -16.74 1.41 16.82
CA LEU A 44 -17.15 2.22 17.98
C LEU A 44 -18.67 2.25 18.14
N THR A 45 -19.41 2.39 17.04
CA THR A 45 -20.88 2.39 17.05
C THR A 45 -21.45 1.06 17.53
N ASN A 46 -20.86 -0.06 17.11
CA ASN A 46 -21.27 -1.38 17.56
C ASN A 46 -21.05 -1.60 19.06
N ILE A 47 -19.92 -1.09 19.60
CA ILE A 47 -19.61 -1.15 21.03
C ILE A 47 -20.59 -0.28 21.83
N ALA A 48 -20.88 0.94 21.35
CA ALA A 48 -21.79 1.86 22.01
C ALA A 48 -23.25 1.37 22.04
N GLY A 49 -23.66 0.54 21.07
CA GLY A 49 -25.00 -0.02 20.97
C GLY A 49 -25.20 -1.39 21.63
N SER A 50 -24.16 -1.98 22.21
CA SER A 50 -24.23 -3.30 22.85
C SER A 50 -24.30 -3.19 24.38
N ASP A 51 -25.36 -3.70 25.01
CA ASP A 51 -25.44 -3.96 26.47
C ASP A 51 -24.55 -5.14 26.92
N ALA A 52 -23.87 -5.79 25.97
CA ALA A 52 -22.95 -6.89 26.23
C ALA A 52 -21.66 -6.34 26.88
N ALA A 53 -21.56 -6.52 28.19
CA ALA A 53 -20.31 -6.40 28.91
C ALA A 53 -19.19 -7.16 28.17
N GLN A 54 -18.10 -6.46 27.90
CA GLN A 54 -16.83 -6.92 27.34
C GLN A 54 -16.57 -8.43 27.56
N SER A 55 -16.67 -9.26 26.53
CA SER A 55 -16.20 -10.65 26.64
C SER A 55 -15.38 -11.19 25.47
N ASN A 56 -15.29 -10.52 24.31
CA ASN A 56 -14.55 -11.06 23.16
C ASN A 56 -13.53 -10.07 22.55
N ALA A 57 -12.54 -9.64 23.32
CA ALA A 57 -11.45 -8.79 22.81
C ALA A 57 -10.70 -9.41 21.60
N GLY A 58 -10.61 -10.75 21.53
CA GLY A 58 -10.01 -11.47 20.41
C GLY A 58 -10.80 -11.35 19.09
N ASP A 59 -12.13 -11.30 19.16
CA ASP A 59 -12.99 -11.19 17.98
C ASP A 59 -12.91 -9.77 17.38
N VAL A 60 -12.85 -8.76 18.24
CA VAL A 60 -12.70 -7.36 17.83
C VAL A 60 -11.35 -7.14 17.14
N GLY A 61 -10.27 -7.66 17.70
CA GLY A 61 -8.94 -7.57 17.08
C GLY A 61 -8.92 -8.22 15.69
N THR A 62 -9.50 -9.40 15.56
CA THR A 62 -9.57 -10.12 14.28
C THR A 62 -10.38 -9.35 13.23
N ALA A 63 -11.52 -8.78 13.61
CA ALA A 63 -12.35 -7.98 12.72
C ALA A 63 -11.62 -6.72 12.22
N VAL A 64 -10.90 -6.03 13.13
CA VAL A 64 -10.11 -4.85 12.79
C VAL A 64 -8.94 -5.21 11.86
N GLY A 65 -8.26 -6.33 12.11
CA GLY A 65 -7.20 -6.83 11.23
C GLY A 65 -7.68 -7.12 9.81
N ILE A 66 -8.81 -7.82 9.68
CA ILE A 66 -9.43 -8.13 8.37
C ILE A 66 -9.84 -6.84 7.65
N TRP A 67 -10.51 -5.90 8.34
CA TRP A 67 -10.91 -4.63 7.75
C TRP A 67 -9.71 -3.80 7.28
N SER A 68 -8.62 -3.81 8.04
CA SER A 68 -7.38 -3.09 7.70
C SER A 68 -6.74 -3.65 6.43
N ILE A 69 -6.73 -4.97 6.26
CA ILE A 69 -6.25 -5.63 5.04
C ILE A 69 -7.14 -5.23 3.86
N ILE A 70 -8.47 -5.34 3.99
CA ILE A 70 -9.41 -4.97 2.93
C ILE A 70 -9.21 -3.51 2.51
N SER A 71 -9.09 -2.61 3.49
CA SER A 71 -8.87 -1.18 3.26
C SER A 71 -7.57 -0.93 2.47
N LEU A 72 -6.49 -1.61 2.86
CA LEU A 72 -5.19 -1.51 2.18
C LEU A 72 -5.27 -1.98 0.73
N LEU A 73 -5.95 -3.10 0.48
CA LEU A 73 -6.13 -3.62 -0.88
C LEU A 73 -6.93 -2.64 -1.76
N ILE A 74 -8.01 -2.05 -1.21
CA ILE A 74 -8.79 -1.03 -1.89
C ILE A 74 -7.92 0.21 -2.18
N ALA A 75 -7.18 0.70 -1.19
CA ALA A 75 -6.30 1.86 -1.32
C ALA A 75 -5.24 1.67 -2.41
N LEU A 76 -4.55 0.52 -2.42
CA LEU A 76 -3.54 0.20 -3.43
C LEU A 76 -4.15 0.01 -4.82
N PHE A 77 -5.33 -0.59 -4.91
CA PHE A 77 -6.07 -0.68 -6.17
C PHE A 77 -6.40 0.71 -6.73
N LEU A 78 -6.98 1.60 -5.92
CA LEU A 78 -7.30 2.97 -6.37
C LEU A 78 -6.04 3.76 -6.71
N GLY A 79 -4.96 3.61 -5.93
CA GLY A 79 -3.66 4.22 -6.24
C GLY A 79 -3.12 3.76 -7.59
N GLY A 80 -3.11 2.46 -7.86
CA GLY A 80 -2.66 1.89 -9.14
C GLY A 80 -3.53 2.37 -10.31
N TYR A 81 -4.86 2.43 -10.10
CA TYR A 81 -5.80 2.98 -11.07
C TYR A 81 -5.48 4.44 -11.40
N VAL A 82 -5.24 5.28 -10.39
CA VAL A 82 -4.90 6.70 -10.61
C VAL A 82 -3.54 6.85 -11.28
N THR A 83 -2.52 6.09 -10.88
CA THR A 83 -1.19 6.11 -11.50
C THR A 83 -1.27 5.83 -13.00
N SER A 84 -2.01 4.81 -13.41
CA SER A 84 -2.16 4.47 -14.83
C SER A 84 -3.05 5.48 -15.59
N ARG A 85 -4.10 6.00 -14.95
CA ARG A 85 -5.00 7.02 -15.53
C ARG A 85 -4.34 8.38 -15.74
N ALA A 86 -3.48 8.79 -14.83
CA ALA A 86 -2.76 10.06 -14.90
C ALA A 86 -1.60 10.02 -15.89
N CYS A 87 -1.20 8.83 -16.35
CA CYS A 87 -0.26 8.71 -17.44
C CYS A 87 -0.93 8.98 -18.80
N GLY A 88 -0.15 9.51 -19.74
CA GLY A 88 -0.55 9.54 -21.16
C GLY A 88 -0.80 8.12 -21.72
N PRO A 89 -1.27 8.01 -22.97
CA PRO A 89 -1.58 6.71 -23.58
C PRO A 89 -0.41 5.74 -23.44
N MET A 90 -0.63 4.61 -22.79
CA MET A 90 0.42 3.65 -22.48
C MET A 90 -0.09 2.22 -22.67
N ASN A 91 0.82 1.33 -23.06
CA ASN A 91 0.47 -0.08 -23.19
C ASN A 91 0.29 -0.72 -21.80
N ARG A 92 -0.36 -1.90 -21.78
CA ARG A 92 -0.67 -2.61 -20.53
C ARG A 92 0.59 -3.00 -19.73
N LYS A 93 1.71 -3.29 -20.39
CA LYS A 93 2.97 -3.65 -19.71
C LYS A 93 3.55 -2.46 -18.95
N THR A 94 3.56 -1.28 -19.55
CA THR A 94 3.98 -0.03 -18.90
C THR A 94 3.05 0.31 -17.73
N ALA A 95 1.75 0.04 -17.84
CA ALA A 95 0.80 0.28 -16.74
C ALA A 95 1.12 -0.60 -15.53
N LEU A 96 1.30 -1.89 -15.76
CA LEU A 96 1.69 -2.84 -14.72
C LEU A 96 3.03 -2.46 -14.07
N LEU A 97 4.02 -2.02 -14.85
CA LEU A 97 5.30 -1.54 -14.31
C LEU A 97 5.10 -0.34 -13.37
N ASN A 98 4.33 0.67 -13.77
CA ASN A 98 4.09 1.84 -12.92
C ASN A 98 3.26 1.48 -11.67
N GLY A 99 2.34 0.52 -11.77
CA GLY A 99 1.63 -0.04 -10.60
C GLY A 99 2.56 -0.77 -9.62
N ALA A 100 3.51 -1.56 -10.13
CA ALA A 100 4.54 -2.21 -9.30
C ALA A 100 5.45 -1.17 -8.61
N ILE A 101 5.86 -0.12 -9.33
CA ILE A 101 6.69 0.95 -8.77
C ILE A 101 5.92 1.75 -7.73
N LEU A 102 4.63 2.03 -7.95
CA LEU A 102 3.77 2.62 -6.92
C LEU A 102 3.77 1.77 -5.65
N TRP A 103 3.53 0.45 -5.77
CA TRP A 103 3.55 -0.46 -4.63
C TRP A 103 4.91 -0.43 -3.91
N ALA A 104 6.03 -0.53 -4.65
CA ALA A 104 7.36 -0.44 -4.06
C ALA A 104 7.60 0.91 -3.36
N THR A 105 7.09 2.00 -3.93
CA THR A 105 7.15 3.34 -3.34
C THR A 105 6.37 3.41 -2.03
N THR A 106 5.18 2.79 -1.96
CA THR A 106 4.41 2.73 -0.70
C THR A 106 5.17 2.00 0.40
N LEU A 107 5.86 0.91 0.07
CA LEU A 107 6.72 0.19 1.02
C LEU A 107 7.93 1.02 1.46
N ALA A 108 8.61 1.68 0.51
CA ALA A 108 9.77 2.52 0.81
C ALA A 108 9.41 3.70 1.71
N VAL A 109 8.29 4.38 1.43
CA VAL A 109 7.78 5.48 2.25
C VAL A 109 7.39 4.96 3.64
N SER A 110 6.72 3.80 3.71
CA SER A 110 6.34 3.20 5.00
C SER A 110 7.56 2.85 5.85
N ALA A 111 8.60 2.24 5.25
CA ALA A 111 9.85 1.92 5.93
C ALA A 111 10.57 3.18 6.42
N TRP A 112 10.59 4.24 5.62
CA TRP A 112 11.16 5.52 6.00
C TRP A 112 10.40 6.19 7.16
N LEU A 113 9.07 6.14 7.15
CA LEU A 113 8.23 6.66 8.25
C LEU A 113 8.41 5.87 9.55
N LEU A 114 8.56 4.55 9.46
CA LEU A 114 8.90 3.70 10.60
C LEU A 114 10.28 4.04 11.17
N SER A 115 11.29 4.19 10.28
CA SER A 115 12.66 4.49 10.69
C SER A 115 12.84 5.90 11.26
N SER A 116 12.01 6.86 10.86
CA SER A 116 12.10 8.26 11.31
C SER A 116 11.42 8.51 12.66
N GLY A 117 10.74 7.52 13.23
CA GLY A 117 9.95 7.68 14.47
C GLY A 117 8.69 8.54 14.31
N VAL A 118 8.47 9.13 13.12
CA VAL A 118 7.28 9.93 12.79
C VAL A 118 6.02 9.09 12.80
N ALA A 119 6.13 7.77 12.58
CA ALA A 119 5.04 6.82 12.80
C ALA A 119 4.41 6.96 14.20
N GLY A 120 5.19 7.27 15.24
CA GLY A 120 4.69 7.54 16.59
C GLY A 120 3.89 8.85 16.73
N ALA A 121 4.18 9.86 15.90
CA ALA A 121 3.44 11.13 15.89
C ALA A 121 2.08 11.04 15.16
N PHE A 122 1.96 10.15 14.17
CA PHE A 122 0.66 9.77 13.59
C PHE A 122 -0.22 8.99 14.59
N GLY A 123 0.36 8.48 15.69
CA GLY A 123 -0.35 7.88 16.82
C GLY A 123 -1.29 8.84 17.58
N LEU A 124 -1.19 10.16 17.40
CA LEU A 124 -2.07 11.11 18.08
C LEU A 124 -3.45 11.27 17.40
N VAL A 125 -3.57 10.91 16.12
CA VAL A 125 -4.86 10.74 15.43
C VAL A 125 -5.44 9.33 15.71
N ALA A 126 -4.66 8.46 16.36
CA ALA A 126 -4.95 7.04 16.57
C ALA A 126 -5.67 6.69 17.88
N GLN A 127 -6.22 7.64 18.63
CA GLN A 127 -7.06 7.30 19.81
C GLN A 127 -8.33 6.51 19.43
N GLY A 128 -8.71 6.49 18.15
CA GLY A 128 -9.72 5.56 17.58
C GLY A 128 -9.13 4.38 16.78
N ALA A 129 -7.80 4.32 16.64
CA ALA A 129 -7.06 3.34 15.85
C ALA A 129 -6.10 2.47 16.70
N ASP A 130 -6.16 2.55 18.04
CA ASP A 130 -5.44 1.66 18.97
C ASP A 130 -5.66 0.18 18.66
N ALA A 131 -6.80 -0.19 18.07
CA ALA A 131 -7.07 -1.57 17.66
C ALA A 131 -6.25 -2.05 16.43
N VAL A 132 -5.75 -1.14 15.59
CA VAL A 132 -4.96 -1.47 14.38
C VAL A 132 -3.47 -1.59 14.71
N VAL A 133 -2.98 -0.74 15.63
CA VAL A 133 -1.56 -0.72 16.04
C VAL A 133 -1.24 -1.88 16.97
N ASN A 134 -2.18 -2.33 17.81
CA ASN A 134 -1.99 -3.46 18.73
C ASN A 134 -1.77 -4.84 18.05
N GLN A 135 -1.86 -4.93 16.71
CA GLN A 135 -1.49 -6.15 15.97
C GLN A 135 -0.06 -6.16 15.45
N VAL A 136 0.65 -5.03 15.50
CA VAL A 136 2.10 -5.01 15.41
C VAL A 136 2.57 -4.88 16.85
N PRO A 137 3.00 -5.97 17.51
CA PRO A 137 3.57 -5.82 18.84
C PRO A 137 4.77 -4.89 18.67
N THR A 138 4.71 -3.70 19.24
CA THR A 138 5.86 -2.80 19.35
C THR A 138 7.01 -3.50 20.10
N ASP A 139 6.69 -4.53 20.88
CA ASP A 139 7.62 -5.46 21.53
C ASP A 139 8.16 -6.58 20.62
N ALA A 140 7.63 -6.76 19.40
CA ALA A 140 8.11 -7.74 18.42
C ALA A 140 9.13 -7.18 17.44
N LEU A 141 9.39 -5.87 17.47
CA LEU A 141 10.56 -5.29 16.83
C LEU A 141 11.76 -5.58 17.75
N PRO A 142 12.76 -6.35 17.30
CA PRO A 142 13.90 -6.66 18.15
C PRO A 142 14.59 -5.35 18.55
N ASN A 143 14.59 -5.05 19.85
CA ASN A 143 15.63 -4.21 20.43
C ASN A 143 16.94 -4.99 20.31
N ALA A 144 17.56 -4.93 19.13
CA ALA A 144 18.82 -5.60 18.80
C ALA A 144 20.01 -5.11 19.65
N ALA A 145 19.76 -4.21 20.60
CA ALA A 145 20.73 -3.58 21.49
C ALA A 145 20.61 -4.06 22.95
N ASP A 146 19.80 -5.09 23.26
CA ASP A 146 19.81 -5.70 24.60
C ASP A 146 20.79 -6.89 24.64
N PRO A 147 22.00 -6.73 25.21
CA PRO A 147 22.99 -7.80 25.30
C PRO A 147 22.60 -8.91 26.30
N ASN A 148 21.48 -8.80 27.01
CA ASN A 148 21.10 -9.72 28.10
C ASN A 148 19.75 -10.43 27.90
N VAL A 149 19.40 -10.75 26.65
CA VAL A 149 18.20 -11.55 26.32
C VAL A 149 18.32 -13.00 26.81
N SER A 150 17.37 -13.45 27.63
CA SER A 150 17.27 -14.85 28.04
C SER A 150 16.97 -15.77 26.83
N GLN A 151 17.30 -17.06 26.90
CA GLN A 151 17.02 -18.00 25.80
C GLN A 151 15.52 -18.07 25.46
N GLU A 152 14.65 -17.97 26.46
CA GLU A 152 13.19 -17.94 26.29
C GLU A 152 12.75 -16.65 25.56
N GLN A 153 13.33 -15.51 25.92
CA GLN A 153 13.04 -14.24 25.27
C GLN A 153 13.56 -14.21 23.83
N ALA A 154 14.73 -14.80 23.55
CA ALA A 154 15.25 -14.96 22.20
C ALA A 154 14.34 -15.83 21.32
N GLN A 155 13.79 -16.93 21.86
CA GLN A 155 12.84 -17.79 21.14
C GLN A 155 11.51 -17.08 20.85
N ASN A 156 11.00 -16.32 21.81
CA ASN A 156 9.77 -15.55 21.66
C ASN A 156 9.94 -14.42 20.63
N ILE A 157 11.06 -13.70 20.65
CA ILE A 157 11.40 -12.67 19.66
C ILE A 157 11.53 -13.31 18.27
N ALA A 158 12.25 -14.42 18.14
CA ALA A 158 12.42 -15.12 16.86
C ALA A 158 11.08 -15.61 16.29
N GLY A 159 10.22 -16.21 17.13
CA GLY A 159 8.89 -16.66 16.73
C GLY A 159 7.97 -15.52 16.30
N ASN A 160 7.95 -14.42 17.06
CA ASN A 160 7.16 -13.24 16.72
C ASN A 160 7.68 -12.54 15.45
N ALA A 161 8.99 -12.37 15.31
CA ALA A 161 9.61 -11.80 14.13
C ALA A 161 9.31 -12.65 12.89
N ALA A 162 9.35 -13.98 13.00
CA ALA A 162 8.97 -14.87 11.91
C ALA A 162 7.50 -14.69 11.52
N LYS A 163 6.58 -14.62 12.48
CA LYS A 163 5.15 -14.41 12.22
C LYS A 163 4.87 -13.07 11.55
N VAL A 164 5.52 -12.00 12.01
CA VAL A 164 5.45 -10.66 11.41
C VAL A 164 6.01 -10.70 9.99
N GLY A 165 7.17 -11.31 9.80
CA GLY A 165 7.82 -11.44 8.49
C GLY A 165 6.96 -12.17 7.47
N TRP A 166 6.35 -13.31 7.84
CA TRP A 166 5.43 -14.05 6.97
C TRP A 166 4.16 -13.26 6.65
N SER A 167 3.58 -12.60 7.65
CA SER A 167 2.37 -11.80 7.47
C SER A 167 2.63 -10.60 6.57
N PHE A 168 3.76 -9.92 6.76
CA PHE A 168 4.22 -8.84 5.90
C PHE A 168 4.46 -9.33 4.47
N ALA A 169 5.17 -10.45 4.28
CA ALA A 169 5.45 -10.99 2.95
C ALA A 169 4.16 -11.31 2.18
N LEU A 170 3.22 -12.04 2.81
CA LEU A 170 1.95 -12.40 2.20
C LEU A 170 1.07 -11.18 1.93
N GLY A 171 0.94 -10.28 2.92
CA GLY A 171 0.17 -9.05 2.76
C GLY A 171 0.74 -8.14 1.67
N SER A 172 2.07 -8.05 1.57
CA SER A 172 2.76 -7.26 0.55
C SER A 172 2.52 -7.79 -0.86
N LEU A 173 2.52 -9.12 -1.04
CA LEU A 173 2.17 -9.75 -2.32
C LEU A 173 0.71 -9.49 -2.72
N LEU A 174 -0.23 -9.56 -1.77
CA LEU A 174 -1.63 -9.21 -2.03
C LEU A 174 -1.78 -7.73 -2.42
N GLY A 175 -1.05 -6.84 -1.73
CA GLY A 175 -1.00 -5.42 -2.06
C GLY A 175 -0.44 -5.15 -3.46
N LEU A 176 0.60 -5.88 -3.87
CA LEU A 176 1.13 -5.82 -5.23
C LEU A 176 0.06 -6.22 -6.24
N VAL A 177 -0.62 -7.35 -6.03
CA VAL A 177 -1.70 -7.82 -6.92
C VAL A 177 -2.80 -6.77 -7.04
N ALA A 178 -3.23 -6.18 -5.92
CA ALA A 178 -4.24 -5.12 -5.91
C ALA A 178 -3.79 -3.88 -6.72
N SER A 179 -2.57 -3.41 -6.50
CA SER A 179 -1.99 -2.28 -7.25
C SER A 179 -1.90 -2.58 -8.75
N LEU A 180 -1.45 -3.77 -9.13
CA LEU A 180 -1.37 -4.21 -10.52
C LEU A 180 -2.75 -4.30 -11.18
N ALA A 181 -3.76 -4.81 -10.47
CA ALA A 181 -5.14 -4.84 -10.95
C ALA A 181 -5.69 -3.42 -11.18
N GLY A 182 -5.44 -2.51 -10.23
CA GLY A 182 -5.76 -1.09 -10.38
C GLY A 182 -5.10 -0.48 -11.61
N ALA A 183 -3.80 -0.68 -11.76
CA ALA A 183 -3.05 -0.16 -12.90
C ALA A 183 -3.52 -0.75 -14.24
N ALA A 184 -3.88 -2.04 -14.27
CA ALA A 184 -4.40 -2.67 -15.47
C ALA A 184 -5.78 -2.12 -15.88
N THR A 185 -6.65 -1.81 -14.91
CA THR A 185 -7.99 -1.24 -15.16
C THR A 185 -7.94 0.23 -15.57
N GLY A 186 -6.96 0.99 -15.08
CA GLY A 186 -6.81 2.40 -15.45
C GLY A 186 -6.08 2.63 -16.79
N ALA A 187 -5.38 1.62 -17.32
CA ALA A 187 -4.64 1.70 -18.58
C ALA A 187 -5.55 2.05 -19.79
N ARG A 188 -5.08 2.95 -20.66
CA ARG A 188 -5.72 3.29 -21.94
C ARG A 188 -4.73 3.04 -23.09
N SER A 189 -5.14 2.24 -24.07
CA SER A 189 -4.33 1.95 -25.26
C SER A 189 -4.12 3.20 -26.12
N PRO A 190 -2.89 3.45 -26.63
CA PRO A 190 -2.66 4.43 -27.69
C PRO A 190 -3.46 4.04 -28.93
N ARG A 191 -4.27 4.96 -29.47
CA ARG A 191 -4.91 4.75 -30.78
C ARG A 191 -3.83 4.86 -31.85
N THR A 192 -3.58 3.78 -32.58
CA THR A 192 -2.79 3.82 -33.82
C THR A 192 -3.58 4.63 -34.86
N TYR A 193 -3.17 5.87 -35.11
CA TYR A 193 -3.65 6.59 -36.30
C TYR A 193 -3.13 5.87 -37.55
N GLY A 194 -4.04 5.57 -38.47
CA GLY A 194 -3.81 4.67 -39.60
C GLY A 194 -2.64 5.08 -40.49
N ALA A 195 -1.86 4.08 -40.91
CA ALA A 195 -0.96 4.25 -42.04
C ALA A 195 -1.80 4.46 -43.32
N PRO A 196 -1.45 5.42 -44.20
CA PRO A 196 -2.14 5.59 -45.47
C PRO A 196 -1.93 4.33 -46.34
N PRO A 197 -2.93 3.94 -47.18
CA PRO A 197 -2.76 2.87 -48.15
C PRO A 197 -1.67 3.27 -49.15
N ARG A 198 -0.78 2.31 -49.46
CA ARG A 198 0.26 2.45 -50.50
C ARG A 198 -0.35 2.36 -51.89
#